data_AF-A0AAU8FJM4-F1
#
_entry.id   AF-A0AAU8FJM4-F1
#
_cell.length_a   1.000
_cell.length_b   1.000
_cell.length_c   1.000
_cell.angle_alpha   90.00
_cell.angle_beta   90.00
_cell.angle_gamma   90.00
#
_symmetry.space_group_name_H-M   'P 1'
#
loop_
_entity.id
_entity.type
_entity.pdbx_description
1 polymer ?
#
loop_
_entity_poly.entity_id
_entity_poly.type
_entity_poly.pdbx_seq_one_letter_code
_entity_poly.pdbx_strand_id
1 'polypeptide(L)'
;MKGKFTPKSFRSRASIWPRFGGLLSAILLPAGLYAQQTDTLVAARDASQNTRMVVFQNGGFLLGGTFTGSVADLPATGAGTRVMWHPGKSAFRAGTVSGNYWDNPAIGDYSVAMGNDVRATASAATAFGLRTGAVAPSSFAVGEDSYASGPASVAMGFHAHTNARQGSFVFADKSIQDTLRSGVDHSASWRVRGGFRIFTSSNLSTGITIQSGASISNWGQSNAVISTSTGALLTTSGVWQNVSDVNKKHLFEPISNDEVLDKLRRLPVTRWSYKVDGNKIRHIGPTAQDFYAAFGLGHDDRSIGTVDADGVALAGIKALEERTRNMAAELANLKADNAALHQQLRDNGPGSWMNVAGIGMLAFAIGAGLLRIASRRQVAQGA
;
A
#
# COMPACT_ATOMS: atom_id res chain seq x y z
N MET A 1 46.17 46.84 57.27
CA MET A 1 47.49 47.42 57.61
C MET A 1 48.41 46.29 58.07
N LYS A 2 49.64 46.30 57.55
CA LYS A 2 50.92 45.79 58.11
C LYS A 2 50.83 44.68 59.18
N GLY A 3 51.52 43.55 59.09
CA GLY A 3 52.67 43.22 58.27
C GLY A 3 53.26 41.88 58.70
N LYS A 4 54.09 41.36 57.79
CA LYS A 4 55.01 40.22 57.87
C LYS A 4 55.74 40.14 59.22
N PHE A 5 56.13 38.94 59.66
CA PHE A 5 57.53 38.54 59.85
C PHE A 5 57.64 37.10 60.38
N THR A 6 58.12 36.22 59.50
CA THR A 6 58.86 34.97 59.80
C THR A 6 60.36 35.31 59.97
N PRO A 7 61.26 34.35 60.22
CA PRO A 7 61.35 33.30 61.25
C PRO A 7 62.75 33.31 61.92
N LYS A 8 63.01 32.49 62.96
CA LYS A 8 64.39 32.09 63.31
C LYS A 8 64.45 30.62 63.77
N SER A 9 65.62 30.05 63.58
CA SER A 9 65.93 28.69 63.15
C SER A 9 66.58 27.81 64.23
N PHE A 10 66.55 26.49 63.96
CA PHE A 10 67.58 25.47 64.24
C PHE A 10 67.83 25.14 65.74
N ARG A 11 67.60 23.92 66.27
CA ARG A 11 68.21 22.61 65.96
C ARG A 11 67.61 21.51 66.86
N SER A 12 67.79 20.25 66.43
CA SER A 12 68.14 19.07 67.24
C SER A 12 67.09 17.96 67.45
N ARG A 13 67.33 16.87 66.69
CA ARG A 13 67.28 15.44 67.04
C ARG A 13 65.93 14.69 67.05
N ALA A 14 65.71 14.03 65.90
CA ALA A 14 65.47 12.59 65.72
C ALA A 14 64.68 11.79 66.79
N SER A 15 63.51 11.29 66.41
CA SER A 15 63.20 9.85 66.43
C SER A 15 61.92 9.58 65.60
N ILE A 16 61.97 8.56 64.74
CA ILE A 16 60.95 8.20 63.75
C ILE A 16 60.14 7.02 64.29
N TRP A 17 58.86 7.22 64.60
CA TRP A 17 57.82 6.19 64.69
C TRP A 17 56.48 6.82 64.25
N PRO A 18 55.77 6.33 63.22
CA PRO A 18 54.42 6.82 62.94
C PRO A 18 53.38 6.01 63.71
N ARG A 19 52.51 6.77 64.37
CA ARG A 19 51.21 6.36 64.94
C ARG A 19 50.22 6.15 63.80
N PHE A 20 49.34 5.15 63.91
CA PHE A 20 47.97 5.27 63.38
C PHE A 20 47.00 4.59 64.35
N GLY A 21 46.14 5.41 64.94
CA GLY A 21 45.01 4.98 65.74
C GLY A 21 43.71 5.36 65.05
N GLY A 22 42.77 4.42 65.07
CA GLY A 22 41.33 4.65 65.17
C GLY A 22 40.58 5.08 63.91
N LEU A 23 39.81 4.15 63.31
CA LEU A 23 38.36 4.05 63.52
C LEU A 23 37.77 2.91 62.67
N LEU A 24 37.13 1.94 63.33
CA LEU A 24 36.23 0.97 62.73
C LEU A 24 34.94 1.69 62.29
N SER A 25 34.63 1.64 61.00
CA SER A 25 33.28 1.88 60.48
C SER A 25 32.96 0.80 59.46
N ALA A 26 32.03 -0.07 59.85
CA ALA A 26 31.10 -0.86 59.06
C ALA A 26 31.59 -1.54 57.77
N ILE A 27 31.53 -2.87 57.83
CA ILE A 27 31.42 -3.84 56.75
C ILE A 27 30.58 -3.29 55.58
N LEU A 28 31.24 -3.05 54.46
CA LEU A 28 30.69 -3.30 53.13
C LEU A 28 31.73 -4.13 52.41
N LEU A 29 31.49 -5.44 52.35
CA LEU A 29 32.05 -6.29 51.30
C LEU A 29 31.84 -5.54 49.97
N PRO A 30 32.87 -5.21 49.18
CA PRO A 30 32.68 -5.38 47.76
C PRO A 30 32.53 -6.90 47.63
N ALA A 31 31.28 -7.36 47.54
CA ALA A 31 30.98 -8.64 46.95
C ALA A 31 31.92 -8.76 45.75
N GLY A 32 32.81 -9.75 45.79
CA GLY A 32 33.73 -9.97 44.70
C GLY A 32 32.92 -9.91 43.43
N LEU A 33 33.37 -9.12 42.46
CA LEU A 33 33.13 -9.48 41.07
C LEU A 33 33.65 -10.92 40.98
N TYR A 34 32.78 -11.91 41.18
CA TYR A 34 33.03 -13.22 40.64
C TYR A 34 33.16 -12.96 39.16
N ALA A 35 34.40 -13.06 38.67
CA ALA A 35 34.69 -12.97 37.26
C ALA A 35 33.68 -13.88 36.55
N GLN A 36 32.98 -13.34 35.56
CA GLN A 36 32.03 -14.07 34.72
C GLN A 36 32.76 -15.06 33.78
N GLN A 37 33.89 -15.60 34.23
CA GLN A 37 34.78 -16.43 33.46
C GLN A 37 34.70 -17.83 34.04
N THR A 38 34.01 -18.71 33.32
CA THR A 38 33.99 -20.13 33.62
C THR A 38 35.41 -20.68 33.60
N ASP A 39 35.69 -21.66 34.46
CA ASP A 39 36.98 -22.32 34.48
C ASP A 39 37.32 -22.94 33.13
N THR A 40 38.59 -22.82 32.74
CA THR A 40 39.10 -23.38 31.48
C THR A 40 39.30 -24.88 31.61
N LEU A 41 38.71 -25.65 30.69
CA LEU A 41 38.90 -27.10 30.58
C LEU A 41 40.10 -27.43 29.68
N VAL A 42 40.15 -26.86 28.47
CA VAL A 42 41.24 -27.04 27.51
C VAL A 42 41.56 -25.70 26.85
N ALA A 43 42.84 -25.39 26.64
CA ALA A 43 43.26 -24.23 25.86
C ALA A 43 44.35 -24.59 24.85
N ALA A 44 44.20 -24.12 23.61
CA ALA A 44 45.25 -24.15 22.61
C ALA A 44 45.95 -22.78 22.55
N ARG A 45 47.29 -22.80 22.55
CA ARG A 45 48.15 -21.60 22.54
C ARG A 45 49.07 -21.62 21.32
N ASP A 46 49.45 -20.44 20.84
CA ASP A 46 50.49 -20.31 19.81
C ASP A 46 51.92 -20.38 20.40
N ALA A 47 52.93 -20.27 19.53
CA ALA A 47 54.34 -20.30 19.93
C ALA A 47 54.70 -19.18 20.92
N SER A 48 53.98 -18.05 20.89
CA SER A 48 54.14 -16.91 21.79
C SER A 48 53.26 -17.02 23.05
N GLN A 49 52.66 -18.19 23.32
CA GLN A 49 51.78 -18.48 24.45
C GLN A 49 50.44 -17.71 24.47
N ASN A 50 50.06 -17.05 23.38
CA ASN A 50 48.76 -16.41 23.26
C ASN A 50 47.68 -17.48 23.10
N THR A 51 46.58 -17.35 23.82
CA THR A 51 45.46 -18.29 23.74
C THR A 51 44.69 -18.08 22.44
N ARG A 52 44.51 -19.15 21.66
CA ARG A 52 43.83 -19.14 20.35
C ARG A 52 42.48 -19.86 20.38
N MET A 53 42.37 -20.89 21.20
CA MET A 53 41.11 -21.59 21.44
C MET A 53 41.00 -21.95 22.92
N VAL A 54 39.81 -21.84 23.49
CA VAL A 54 39.48 -22.31 24.85
C VAL A 54 38.20 -23.09 24.81
N VAL A 55 38.15 -24.21 25.52
CA VAL A 55 36.92 -24.90 25.93
C VAL A 55 36.80 -24.73 27.43
N PHE A 56 35.66 -24.27 27.91
CA PHE A 56 35.37 -24.05 29.32
C PHE A 56 34.67 -25.26 29.94
N GLN A 57 34.71 -25.38 31.26
CA GLN A 57 34.08 -26.51 31.99
C GLN A 57 32.57 -26.62 31.78
N ASN A 58 31.89 -25.50 31.48
CA ASN A 58 30.47 -25.50 31.14
C ASN A 58 30.16 -25.89 29.68
N GLY A 59 31.18 -26.28 28.90
CA GLY A 59 31.05 -26.64 27.49
C GLY A 59 31.08 -25.47 26.51
N GLY A 60 31.16 -24.23 26.99
CA GLY A 60 31.38 -23.08 26.12
C GLY A 60 32.75 -23.18 25.42
N PHE A 61 32.86 -22.67 24.20
CA PHE A 61 34.14 -22.57 23.51
C PHE A 61 34.37 -21.15 22.97
N LEU A 62 35.63 -20.75 22.89
CA LEU A 62 36.07 -19.46 22.40
C LEU A 62 37.15 -19.70 21.34
N LEU A 63 36.96 -19.11 20.16
CA LEU A 63 38.01 -18.96 19.16
C LEU A 63 38.46 -17.50 19.14
N GLY A 64 39.72 -17.27 19.52
CA GLY A 64 40.31 -15.94 19.59
C GLY A 64 41.02 -15.54 18.30
N GLY A 65 41.52 -14.30 18.29
CA GLY A 65 42.37 -13.78 17.23
C GLY A 65 42.31 -12.27 17.13
N THR A 66 43.08 -11.73 16.20
CA THR A 66 43.22 -10.29 16.00
C THR A 66 42.85 -9.96 14.57
N PHE A 67 41.99 -8.96 14.38
CA PHE A 67 41.75 -8.38 13.07
C PHE A 67 43.02 -7.70 12.56
N THR A 68 43.48 -8.09 11.38
CA THR A 68 44.70 -7.53 10.76
C THR A 68 44.45 -7.00 9.36
N GLY A 69 43.29 -7.29 8.75
CA GLY A 69 43.04 -7.09 7.32
C GLY A 69 43.94 -7.96 6.42
N SER A 70 44.76 -8.84 7.01
CA SER A 70 45.76 -9.61 6.28
C SER A 70 45.14 -10.79 5.55
N VAL A 71 45.76 -11.08 4.43
CA VAL A 71 45.42 -12.17 3.50
C VAL A 71 46.29 -13.42 3.69
N ALA A 72 47.32 -13.32 4.53
CA ALA A 72 48.40 -14.30 4.62
C ALA A 72 48.06 -15.56 5.44
N ASP A 73 47.02 -15.51 6.27
CA ASP A 73 46.75 -16.53 7.30
C ASP A 73 45.38 -17.20 7.14
N LEU A 74 44.99 -17.52 5.90
CA LEU A 74 43.73 -18.23 5.66
C LEU A 74 43.82 -19.68 6.18
N PRO A 75 42.91 -20.12 7.07
CA PRO A 75 43.02 -21.45 7.68
C PRO A 75 42.91 -22.63 6.71
N ALA A 76 42.15 -22.49 5.61
CA ALA A 76 41.98 -23.54 4.60
C ALA A 76 41.54 -22.93 3.27
N THR A 77 41.96 -23.55 2.15
CA THR A 77 41.57 -23.17 0.78
C THR A 77 40.77 -24.28 0.09
N GLY A 78 40.26 -24.00 -1.11
CA GLY A 78 39.70 -24.99 -2.03
C GLY A 78 38.31 -25.48 -1.63
N ALA A 79 37.84 -26.56 -2.27
CA ALA A 79 36.52 -27.15 -2.04
C ALA A 79 36.46 -27.96 -0.73
N GLY A 80 35.26 -28.15 -0.19
CA GLY A 80 35.00 -29.02 0.97
C GLY A 80 34.07 -28.41 2.02
N THR A 81 33.62 -29.27 2.94
CA THR A 81 32.77 -28.91 4.08
C THR A 81 33.63 -28.51 5.28
N ARG A 82 33.38 -27.33 5.85
CA ARG A 82 34.11 -26.86 7.05
C ARG A 82 33.34 -25.83 7.85
N VAL A 83 33.72 -25.69 9.11
CA VAL A 83 33.53 -24.47 9.89
C VAL A 83 34.89 -23.79 9.97
N MET A 84 34.95 -22.51 9.63
CA MET A 84 36.21 -21.76 9.57
C MET A 84 36.02 -20.36 10.15
N TRP A 85 36.81 -20.07 11.19
CA TRP A 85 37.02 -18.74 11.71
C TRP A 85 38.31 -18.17 11.12
N HIS A 86 38.21 -17.05 10.41
CA HIS A 86 39.36 -16.32 9.89
C HIS A 86 39.58 -15.04 10.71
N PRO A 87 40.42 -15.09 11.75
CA PRO A 87 40.58 -13.96 12.68
C PRO A 87 41.14 -12.71 12.02
N GLY A 88 42.09 -12.86 11.08
CA GLY A 88 42.68 -11.72 10.34
C GLY A 88 41.66 -10.85 9.60
N LYS A 89 40.52 -11.43 9.20
CA LYS A 89 39.40 -10.75 8.57
C LYS A 89 38.17 -10.64 9.46
N SER A 90 38.20 -11.12 10.70
CA SER A 90 37.01 -11.29 11.56
C SER A 90 35.85 -11.98 10.84
N ALA A 91 36.15 -12.97 10.01
CA ALA A 91 35.18 -13.59 9.10
C ALA A 91 34.83 -15.01 9.52
N PHE A 92 33.55 -15.38 9.39
CA PHE A 92 33.05 -16.70 9.74
C PHE A 92 32.49 -17.42 8.52
N ARG A 93 32.84 -18.70 8.37
CA ARG A 93 32.36 -19.60 7.31
C ARG A 93 31.85 -20.90 7.90
N ALA A 94 30.71 -21.39 7.43
CA ALA A 94 30.18 -22.69 7.84
C ALA A 94 29.37 -23.37 6.74
N GLY A 95 29.64 -24.63 6.45
CA GLY A 95 28.93 -25.41 5.41
C GLY A 95 29.87 -25.91 4.32
N THR A 96 29.37 -26.01 3.09
CA THR A 96 30.07 -26.66 1.97
C THR A 96 30.33 -25.66 0.85
N VAL A 97 31.52 -25.70 0.27
CA VAL A 97 31.90 -24.93 -0.90
C VAL A 97 32.48 -25.87 -1.96
N SER A 98 32.04 -25.73 -3.21
CA SER A 98 32.45 -26.57 -4.35
C SER A 98 33.73 -26.07 -5.05
N GLY A 99 34.16 -24.85 -4.74
CA GLY A 99 35.35 -24.21 -5.33
C GLY A 99 36.08 -23.29 -4.35
N ASN A 100 36.60 -22.17 -4.86
CA ASN A 100 37.44 -21.22 -4.13
C ASN A 100 36.66 -20.05 -3.48
N TYR A 101 35.36 -20.20 -3.24
CA TYR A 101 34.53 -19.08 -2.74
C TYR A 101 34.86 -18.68 -1.30
N TRP A 102 35.57 -19.52 -0.55
CA TRP A 102 36.13 -19.20 0.77
C TRP A 102 37.65 -19.10 0.75
N ASP A 103 38.24 -18.89 -0.43
CA ASP A 103 39.63 -18.48 -0.53
C ASP A 103 39.74 -16.98 -0.26
N ASN A 104 40.95 -16.54 0.08
CA ASN A 104 41.17 -15.23 0.63
C ASN A 104 40.59 -14.05 -0.19
N PRO A 105 40.69 -13.97 -1.54
CA PRO A 105 40.08 -12.86 -2.28
C PRO A 105 38.54 -12.84 -2.21
N ALA A 106 37.91 -13.96 -1.85
CA ALA A 106 36.46 -14.11 -1.76
C ALA A 106 35.93 -14.00 -0.31
N ILE A 107 36.79 -13.62 0.65
CA ILE A 107 36.41 -13.34 2.03
C ILE A 107 36.48 -11.85 2.29
N GLY A 108 35.32 -11.23 2.52
CA GLY A 108 35.25 -9.84 2.98
C GLY A 108 35.62 -9.71 4.46
N ASP A 109 36.08 -8.53 4.86
CA ASP A 109 36.29 -8.20 6.27
C ASP A 109 34.95 -8.22 7.02
N TYR A 110 34.94 -8.69 8.28
CA TYR A 110 33.77 -8.78 9.14
C TYR A 110 32.60 -9.60 8.55
N SER A 111 32.88 -10.45 7.56
CA SER A 111 31.85 -11.09 6.76
C SER A 111 31.42 -12.44 7.32
N VAL A 112 30.17 -12.81 7.04
CA VAL A 112 29.61 -14.11 7.43
C VAL A 112 29.03 -14.80 6.20
N ALA A 113 29.42 -16.05 5.94
CA ALA A 113 28.81 -16.89 4.92
C ALA A 113 28.49 -18.27 5.50
N MET A 114 27.22 -18.68 5.48
CA MET A 114 26.82 -20.02 5.92
C MET A 114 25.88 -20.72 4.96
N GLY A 115 26.15 -21.99 4.66
CA GLY A 115 25.34 -22.82 3.78
C GLY A 115 26.16 -23.50 2.67
N ASN A 116 25.55 -23.71 1.51
CA ASN A 116 26.19 -24.37 0.36
C ASN A 116 26.47 -23.37 -0.76
N ASP A 117 27.73 -23.23 -1.16
CA ASP A 117 28.20 -22.29 -2.19
C ASP A 117 27.83 -20.83 -1.93
N VAL A 118 27.87 -20.44 -0.66
CA VAL A 118 27.54 -19.08 -0.20
C VAL A 118 28.77 -18.18 -0.22
N ARG A 119 28.61 -16.97 -0.75
CA ARG A 119 29.70 -15.98 -0.89
C ARG A 119 29.38 -14.72 -0.09
N ALA A 120 30.32 -14.30 0.74
CA ALA A 120 30.30 -13.00 1.43
C ALA A 120 31.64 -12.31 1.17
N THR A 121 31.74 -11.64 0.02
CA THR A 121 33.04 -11.23 -0.55
C THR A 121 33.45 -9.81 -0.18
N ALA A 122 32.51 -8.98 0.28
CA ALA A 122 32.76 -7.58 0.62
C ALA A 122 32.75 -7.34 2.14
N SER A 123 33.27 -6.18 2.56
CA SER A 123 33.31 -5.79 3.97
C SER A 123 31.89 -5.72 4.57
N ALA A 124 31.73 -6.27 5.77
CA ALA A 124 30.47 -6.43 6.50
C ALA A 124 29.35 -7.15 5.73
N ALA A 125 29.70 -7.93 4.68
CA ALA A 125 28.72 -8.70 3.92
C ALA A 125 28.25 -9.93 4.71
N THR A 126 26.95 -10.21 4.66
CA THR A 126 26.34 -11.38 5.33
C THR A 126 25.52 -12.17 4.32
N ALA A 127 25.83 -13.47 4.17
CA ALA A 127 25.14 -14.34 3.25
C ALA A 127 24.77 -15.69 3.88
N PHE A 128 23.55 -16.18 3.61
CA PHE A 128 23.06 -17.47 4.08
C PHE A 128 22.33 -18.27 2.99
N GLY A 129 22.37 -19.59 3.06
CA GLY A 129 21.52 -20.49 2.26
C GLY A 129 22.25 -21.26 1.16
N LEU A 130 21.74 -21.23 -0.06
CA LEU A 130 22.20 -22.06 -1.19
C LEU A 130 22.53 -21.19 -2.41
N ARG A 131 23.79 -21.21 -2.85
CA ARG A 131 24.29 -20.43 -4.01
C ARG A 131 23.99 -18.93 -3.91
N THR A 132 23.99 -18.40 -2.69
CA THR A 132 23.71 -16.97 -2.41
C THR A 132 25.00 -16.15 -2.34
N GLY A 133 24.91 -14.85 -2.66
CA GLY A 133 26.05 -13.95 -2.69
C GLY A 133 25.77 -12.56 -2.12
N ALA A 134 26.39 -12.20 -1.01
CA ALA A 134 26.50 -10.81 -0.55
C ALA A 134 27.86 -10.26 -0.98
N VAL A 135 27.87 -9.49 -2.07
CA VAL A 135 29.11 -9.18 -2.82
C VAL A 135 29.47 -7.70 -2.82
N ALA A 136 28.67 -6.85 -2.19
CA ALA A 136 28.94 -5.43 -2.01
C ALA A 136 29.02 -5.04 -0.51
N PRO A 137 29.64 -3.91 -0.15
CA PRO A 137 29.81 -3.52 1.24
C PRO A 137 28.47 -3.44 1.99
N SER A 138 28.42 -3.97 3.21
CA SER A 138 27.25 -4.02 4.08
C SER A 138 26.00 -4.65 3.43
N SER A 139 26.19 -5.54 2.45
CA SER A 139 25.09 -6.23 1.78
C SER A 139 24.64 -7.48 2.55
N PHE A 140 23.36 -7.82 2.41
CA PHE A 140 22.76 -9.00 3.04
C PHE A 140 22.04 -9.86 2.01
N ALA A 141 22.41 -11.14 1.91
CA ALA A 141 21.79 -12.10 1.01
C ALA A 141 21.30 -13.36 1.75
N VAL A 142 20.08 -13.83 1.51
CA VAL A 142 19.58 -15.08 2.13
C VAL A 142 18.63 -15.84 1.23
N GLY A 143 18.66 -17.18 1.30
CA GLY A 143 17.74 -18.07 0.60
C GLY A 143 18.43 -18.92 -0.45
N GLU A 144 17.91 -18.94 -1.68
CA GLU A 144 18.43 -19.74 -2.78
C GLU A 144 18.66 -18.85 -4.02
N ASP A 145 19.83 -18.97 -4.64
CA ASP A 145 20.23 -18.23 -5.86
C ASP A 145 20.05 -16.70 -5.78
N SER A 146 20.23 -16.13 -4.58
CA SER A 146 19.99 -14.71 -4.32
C SER A 146 21.29 -13.91 -4.14
N TYR A 147 21.37 -12.74 -4.76
CA TYR A 147 22.60 -11.92 -4.84
C TYR A 147 22.34 -10.46 -4.45
N ALA A 148 22.94 -10.05 -3.34
CA ALA A 148 23.01 -8.66 -2.93
C ALA A 148 24.31 -8.02 -3.49
N SER A 149 24.21 -7.40 -4.66
CA SER A 149 25.33 -6.81 -5.42
C SER A 149 25.43 -5.29 -5.32
N GLY A 150 24.43 -4.61 -4.76
CA GLY A 150 24.50 -3.17 -4.45
C GLY A 150 25.01 -2.89 -3.03
N PRO A 151 25.73 -1.78 -2.78
CA PRO A 151 26.12 -1.39 -1.43
C PRO A 151 24.90 -1.19 -0.51
N ALA A 152 24.98 -1.65 0.74
CA ALA A 152 23.89 -1.59 1.71
C ALA A 152 22.56 -2.17 1.22
N SER A 153 22.60 -3.15 0.30
CA SER A 153 21.40 -3.77 -0.29
C SER A 153 21.05 -5.11 0.35
N VAL A 154 19.79 -5.50 0.23
CA VAL A 154 19.21 -6.74 0.77
C VAL A 154 18.60 -7.56 -0.36
N ALA A 155 19.02 -8.81 -0.52
CA ALA A 155 18.42 -9.76 -1.45
C ALA A 155 17.96 -11.02 -0.69
N MET A 156 16.67 -11.35 -0.72
CA MET A 156 16.16 -12.49 0.02
C MET A 156 15.09 -13.30 -0.71
N GLY A 157 15.08 -14.61 -0.46
CA GLY A 157 14.11 -15.56 -0.99
C GLY A 157 14.68 -16.45 -2.09
N PHE A 158 14.05 -16.48 -3.26
CA PHE A 158 14.43 -17.35 -4.38
C PHE A 158 14.68 -16.50 -5.64
N HIS A 159 15.91 -16.52 -6.16
CA HIS A 159 16.35 -15.71 -7.30
C HIS A 159 16.12 -14.20 -7.11
N ALA A 160 16.44 -13.64 -5.93
CA ALA A 160 16.42 -12.19 -5.69
C ALA A 160 17.76 -11.56 -6.05
N HIS A 161 17.79 -10.42 -6.74
CA HIS A 161 19.05 -9.78 -7.15
C HIS A 161 18.98 -8.25 -7.06
N THR A 162 19.78 -7.63 -6.20
CA THR A 162 19.77 -6.16 -6.02
C THR A 162 20.46 -5.42 -7.15
N ASN A 163 21.08 -6.14 -8.08
CA ASN A 163 21.51 -5.63 -9.38
C ASN A 163 22.44 -4.43 -9.25
N ALA A 164 23.44 -4.46 -8.37
CA ALA A 164 24.32 -3.31 -8.11
C ALA A 164 23.62 -2.02 -7.64
N ARG A 165 22.31 -2.05 -7.30
CA ARG A 165 21.57 -0.85 -6.91
C ARG A 165 21.72 -0.60 -5.42
N GLN A 166 22.21 0.58 -5.05
CA GLN A 166 22.52 0.94 -3.67
C GLN A 166 21.25 1.02 -2.82
N GLY A 167 21.32 0.51 -1.58
CA GLY A 167 20.23 0.63 -0.61
C GLY A 167 18.91 -0.02 -1.04
N SER A 168 18.95 -0.92 -2.03
CA SER A 168 17.77 -1.58 -2.55
C SER A 168 17.42 -2.83 -1.72
N PHE A 169 16.14 -3.14 -1.65
CA PHE A 169 15.60 -4.32 -0.96
C PHE A 169 14.84 -5.17 -1.96
N VAL A 170 15.23 -6.43 -2.13
CA VAL A 170 14.58 -7.38 -3.04
C VAL A 170 14.11 -8.60 -2.26
N PHE A 171 12.80 -8.84 -2.28
CA PHE A 171 12.18 -10.07 -1.77
C PHE A 171 11.52 -10.83 -2.93
N ALA A 172 11.83 -12.10 -3.10
CA ALA A 172 11.24 -12.92 -4.16
C ALA A 172 10.79 -14.29 -3.66
N ASP A 173 9.54 -14.66 -3.95
CA ASP A 173 9.02 -16.00 -3.70
C ASP A 173 9.57 -17.05 -4.71
N LYS A 174 9.23 -18.33 -4.55
CA LYS A 174 9.65 -19.42 -5.46
C LYS A 174 8.68 -19.65 -6.63
N SER A 175 7.82 -18.68 -6.95
CA SER A 175 6.72 -18.90 -7.90
C SER A 175 7.15 -19.04 -9.36
N ILE A 176 8.33 -18.52 -9.72
CA ILE A 176 8.98 -18.65 -11.04
C ILE A 176 10.50 -18.73 -10.84
N GLN A 177 11.23 -19.24 -11.85
CA GLN A 177 12.70 -19.28 -11.86
C GLN A 177 13.36 -17.98 -12.31
N ASP A 178 12.59 -16.99 -12.77
CA ASP A 178 13.16 -15.72 -13.19
C ASP A 178 13.67 -14.89 -12.00
N THR A 179 14.76 -14.17 -12.25
CA THR A 179 15.43 -13.34 -11.26
C THR A 179 14.74 -12.00 -11.15
N LEU A 180 14.21 -11.70 -9.96
CA LEU A 180 13.71 -10.36 -9.65
C LEU A 180 14.90 -9.42 -9.46
N ARG A 181 14.99 -8.38 -10.31
CA ARG A 181 16.06 -7.39 -10.27
C ARG A 181 15.56 -6.01 -9.86
N SER A 182 16.31 -5.33 -8.99
CA SER A 182 16.09 -3.90 -8.75
C SER A 182 16.37 -3.08 -10.01
N GLY A 183 15.46 -2.15 -10.32
CA GLY A 183 15.58 -1.24 -11.46
C GLY A 183 16.39 0.03 -11.15
N VAL A 184 16.28 0.55 -9.93
CA VAL A 184 16.89 1.81 -9.49
C VAL A 184 17.42 1.71 -8.06
N ASP A 185 18.30 2.65 -7.67
CA ASP A 185 18.79 2.78 -6.29
C ASP A 185 17.65 3.11 -5.32
N HIS A 186 17.84 2.73 -4.06
CA HIS A 186 16.92 3.03 -2.95
C HIS A 186 15.49 2.54 -3.17
N SER A 187 15.31 1.43 -3.90
CA SER A 187 14.02 0.84 -4.21
C SER A 187 13.76 -0.45 -3.46
N ALA A 188 12.48 -0.73 -3.18
CA ALA A 188 12.02 -2.02 -2.68
C ALA A 188 11.24 -2.75 -3.78
N SER A 189 11.64 -3.98 -4.11
CA SER A 189 11.01 -4.83 -5.14
C SER A 189 10.58 -6.17 -4.54
N TRP A 190 9.30 -6.51 -4.65
CA TRP A 190 8.71 -7.68 -4.02
C TRP A 190 8.00 -8.53 -5.07
N ARG A 191 8.42 -9.79 -5.27
CA ARG A 191 7.70 -10.78 -6.08
C ARG A 191 6.97 -11.75 -5.15
N VAL A 192 5.65 -11.61 -5.10
CA VAL A 192 4.73 -12.38 -4.25
C VAL A 192 3.49 -12.79 -5.05
N ARG A 193 3.54 -13.98 -5.67
CA ARG A 193 2.46 -14.45 -6.57
C ARG A 193 1.11 -14.59 -5.87
N GLY A 194 1.12 -14.97 -4.58
CA GLY A 194 -0.10 -15.11 -3.77
C GLY A 194 -0.73 -13.79 -3.29
N GLY A 195 -0.19 -12.64 -3.71
CA GLY A 195 -0.59 -11.31 -3.24
C GLY A 195 0.22 -10.82 -2.03
N PHE A 196 -0.04 -9.58 -1.64
CA PHE A 196 0.71 -8.85 -0.62
C PHE A 196 -0.21 -8.28 0.46
N ARG A 197 0.17 -8.40 1.73
CA ARG A 197 -0.65 -7.95 2.87
C ARG A 197 0.21 -7.21 3.90
N ILE A 198 -0.26 -6.05 4.33
CA ILE A 198 0.28 -5.30 5.48
C ILE A 198 -0.86 -5.11 6.46
N PHE A 199 -0.75 -5.64 7.68
CA PHE A 199 -1.76 -5.49 8.72
C PHE A 199 -1.44 -4.31 9.63
N THR A 200 -2.46 -3.53 9.99
CA THR A 200 -2.36 -2.40 10.93
C THR A 200 -3.12 -2.67 12.23
N SER A 201 -3.64 -3.88 12.39
CA SER A 201 -4.37 -4.36 13.57
C SER A 201 -3.75 -5.66 14.05
N SER A 202 -3.67 -5.85 15.38
CA SER A 202 -3.04 -7.03 16.00
C SER A 202 -3.78 -8.34 15.71
N ASN A 203 -5.08 -8.26 15.46
CA ASN A 203 -5.93 -9.40 15.07
C ASN A 203 -5.94 -9.66 13.55
N LEU A 204 -5.12 -8.93 12.78
CA LEU A 204 -4.98 -9.07 11.33
C LEU A 204 -6.27 -8.77 10.52
N SER A 205 -7.28 -8.10 11.09
CA SER A 205 -8.55 -7.82 10.39
C SER A 205 -8.50 -6.59 9.48
N THR A 206 -7.53 -5.70 9.71
CA THR A 206 -7.41 -4.41 9.05
C THR A 206 -6.00 -4.23 8.50
N GLY A 207 -5.90 -3.68 7.29
CA GLY A 207 -4.64 -3.49 6.59
C GLY A 207 -4.80 -3.17 5.10
N ILE A 208 -3.68 -3.18 4.37
CA ILE A 208 -3.65 -3.13 2.90
C ILE A 208 -3.53 -4.57 2.40
N THR A 209 -4.43 -4.98 1.51
CA THR A 209 -4.33 -6.26 0.80
C THR A 209 -4.33 -6.02 -0.70
N ILE A 210 -3.24 -6.40 -1.35
CA ILE A 210 -3.13 -6.49 -2.82
C ILE A 210 -3.32 -7.97 -3.17
N GLN A 211 -4.43 -8.29 -3.82
CA GLN A 211 -4.75 -9.67 -4.21
C GLN A 211 -3.78 -10.19 -5.28
N SER A 212 -3.65 -11.52 -5.39
CA SER A 212 -2.94 -12.14 -6.51
C SER A 212 -3.45 -11.62 -7.85
N GLY A 213 -2.54 -11.22 -8.74
CA GLY A 213 -2.89 -10.71 -10.08
C GLY A 213 -3.44 -9.28 -10.10
N ALA A 214 -3.62 -8.63 -8.95
CA ALA A 214 -4.00 -7.22 -8.92
C ALA A 214 -2.89 -6.36 -9.53
N SER A 215 -3.23 -5.57 -10.53
CA SER A 215 -2.33 -4.61 -11.16
C SER A 215 -2.57 -3.21 -10.57
N ILE A 216 -1.67 -2.78 -9.70
CA ILE A 216 -1.59 -1.40 -9.25
C ILE A 216 -0.22 -0.91 -9.66
N SER A 217 -0.17 0.08 -10.55
CA SER A 217 1.09 0.62 -11.05
C SER A 217 1.00 2.13 -11.13
N ASN A 218 2.15 2.77 -11.03
CA ASN A 218 2.33 4.15 -11.47
C ASN A 218 3.57 4.27 -12.37
N TRP A 219 4.04 3.14 -12.89
CA TRP A 219 5.35 3.07 -13.54
C TRP A 219 5.35 3.92 -14.81
N GLY A 220 6.12 5.01 -14.78
CA GLY A 220 6.23 5.95 -15.90
C GLY A 220 5.06 6.93 -16.03
N GLN A 221 4.07 6.89 -15.13
CA GLN A 221 3.00 7.88 -15.08
C GLN A 221 3.36 8.94 -14.04
N SER A 222 3.70 10.15 -14.51
CA SER A 222 4.00 11.28 -13.62
C SER A 222 2.74 11.93 -13.03
N ASN A 223 1.56 11.57 -13.52
CA ASN A 223 0.29 12.22 -13.24
C ASN A 223 -0.71 11.37 -12.43
N ALA A 224 -0.31 10.17 -11.99
CA ALA A 224 -1.16 9.29 -11.18
C ALA A 224 -0.46 8.93 -9.85
N VAL A 225 -1.25 8.51 -8.87
CA VAL A 225 -0.78 7.90 -7.60
C VAL A 225 -1.21 6.43 -7.55
N ILE A 226 -2.37 6.12 -8.10
CA ILE A 226 -2.87 4.76 -8.33
C ILE A 226 -3.30 4.70 -9.79
N SER A 227 -2.79 3.73 -10.55
CA SER A 227 -3.29 3.40 -11.89
C SER A 227 -3.58 1.91 -11.95
N THR A 228 -4.69 1.56 -12.59
CA THR A 228 -5.18 0.19 -12.71
C THR A 228 -5.11 -0.26 -14.16
N SER A 229 -5.02 -1.56 -14.40
CA SER A 229 -5.03 -2.12 -15.77
C SER A 229 -6.34 -1.87 -16.53
N THR A 230 -7.43 -1.52 -15.84
CA THR A 230 -8.71 -1.21 -16.47
C THR A 230 -8.74 0.20 -17.08
N GLY A 231 -7.74 1.04 -16.80
CA GLY A 231 -7.68 2.43 -17.24
C GLY A 231 -8.23 3.43 -16.23
N ALA A 232 -8.77 2.99 -15.09
CA ALA A 232 -9.11 3.88 -14.00
C ALA A 232 -7.85 4.30 -13.22
N LEU A 233 -7.79 5.57 -12.80
CA LEU A 233 -6.65 6.12 -12.07
C LEU A 233 -7.07 7.15 -11.01
N LEU A 234 -6.22 7.30 -10.00
CA LEU A 234 -6.23 8.43 -9.07
C LEU A 234 -5.12 9.39 -9.48
N THR A 235 -5.48 10.62 -9.86
CA THR A 235 -4.50 11.64 -10.27
C THR A 235 -3.65 12.10 -9.09
N THR A 236 -2.50 12.71 -9.38
CA THR A 236 -1.67 13.38 -8.36
C THR A 236 -2.36 14.52 -7.64
N SER A 237 -3.37 15.15 -8.25
CA SER A 237 -4.22 16.17 -7.62
C SER A 237 -5.37 15.58 -6.80
N GLY A 238 -5.48 14.26 -6.67
CA GLY A 238 -6.49 13.58 -5.83
C GLY A 238 -7.84 13.32 -6.50
N VAL A 239 -7.92 13.36 -7.83
CA VAL A 239 -9.17 13.10 -8.58
C VAL A 239 -9.22 11.65 -9.07
N TRP A 240 -10.30 10.93 -8.76
CA TRP A 240 -10.56 9.62 -9.35
C TRP A 240 -11.12 9.77 -10.76
N GLN A 241 -10.49 9.13 -11.74
CA GLN A 241 -10.94 9.07 -13.13
C GLN A 241 -11.43 7.66 -13.46
N ASN A 242 -12.70 7.57 -13.85
CA ASN A 242 -13.30 6.35 -14.39
C ASN A 242 -13.00 6.22 -15.88
N VAL A 243 -12.64 5.01 -16.34
CA VAL A 243 -12.52 4.73 -17.78
C VAL A 243 -13.89 4.83 -18.44
N SER A 244 -14.01 5.63 -19.50
CA SER A 244 -15.28 5.82 -20.23
C SER A 244 -15.07 6.09 -21.72
N ASP A 245 -14.08 5.42 -22.32
CA ASP A 245 -13.84 5.44 -23.77
C ASP A 245 -14.91 4.63 -24.51
N VAL A 246 -15.49 5.18 -25.58
CA VAL A 246 -16.47 4.50 -26.43
C VAL A 246 -15.93 3.18 -26.99
N ASN A 247 -14.63 3.11 -27.29
CA ASN A 247 -13.97 1.91 -27.79
C ASN A 247 -13.77 0.82 -26.71
N LYS A 248 -14.04 1.15 -25.45
CA LYS A 248 -14.04 0.22 -24.31
C LYS A 248 -15.45 -0.20 -23.89
N LYS A 249 -16.47 0.28 -24.61
CA LYS A 249 -17.89 0.01 -24.34
C LYS A 249 -18.53 -0.64 -25.57
N HIS A 250 -19.56 -1.44 -25.33
CA HIS A 250 -20.36 -2.08 -26.38
C HIS A 250 -21.80 -2.23 -25.89
N LEU A 251 -22.72 -2.66 -26.77
CA LEU A 251 -24.15 -2.84 -26.48
C LEU A 251 -24.82 -1.53 -26.02
N PHE A 252 -24.67 -0.48 -26.85
CA PHE A 252 -25.35 0.78 -26.60
C PHE A 252 -26.84 0.65 -26.92
N GLU A 253 -27.69 0.93 -25.95
CA GLU A 253 -29.14 0.94 -26.08
C GLU A 253 -29.69 2.33 -25.75
N PRO A 254 -30.74 2.79 -26.46
CA PRO A 254 -31.41 4.03 -26.11
C PRO A 254 -32.15 3.88 -24.77
N ILE A 255 -32.15 4.94 -23.97
CA ILE A 255 -32.87 5.00 -22.69
C ILE A 255 -34.16 5.81 -22.85
N SER A 256 -35.22 5.40 -22.15
CA SER A 256 -36.49 6.14 -22.08
C SER A 256 -36.42 7.21 -21.00
N ASN A 257 -36.56 8.47 -21.41
CA ASN A 257 -36.52 9.62 -20.50
C ASN A 257 -37.65 9.58 -19.46
N ASP A 258 -38.87 9.23 -19.88
CA ASP A 258 -40.01 9.12 -18.97
C ASP A 258 -39.83 7.98 -17.96
N GLU A 259 -39.30 6.84 -18.40
CA GLU A 259 -39.02 5.71 -17.51
C GLU A 259 -37.97 6.06 -16.46
N VAL A 260 -36.90 6.78 -16.86
CA VAL A 260 -35.86 7.26 -15.94
C VAL A 260 -36.47 8.20 -14.91
N LEU A 261 -37.30 9.16 -15.31
CA LEU A 261 -37.97 10.07 -14.36
C LEU A 261 -38.92 9.33 -13.43
N ASP A 262 -39.68 8.35 -13.93
CA ASP A 262 -40.59 7.56 -13.11
C ASP A 262 -39.85 6.70 -12.08
N LYS A 263 -38.71 6.12 -12.46
CA LYS A 263 -37.81 5.39 -11.55
C LYS A 263 -37.19 6.32 -10.52
N LEU A 264 -36.64 7.47 -10.94
CA LEU A 264 -36.07 8.49 -10.05
C LEU A 264 -37.09 9.02 -9.05
N ARG A 265 -38.34 9.24 -9.48
CA ARG A 265 -39.44 9.69 -8.61
C ARG A 265 -39.75 8.69 -7.49
N ARG A 266 -39.58 7.39 -7.76
CA ARG A 266 -39.84 6.30 -6.79
C ARG A 266 -38.61 5.94 -5.97
N LEU A 267 -37.41 6.33 -6.39
CA LEU A 267 -36.16 6.00 -5.73
C LEU A 267 -36.04 6.77 -4.39
N PRO A 268 -35.95 6.08 -3.24
CA PRO A 268 -35.72 6.73 -1.96
C PRO A 268 -34.34 7.39 -1.91
N VAL A 269 -34.30 8.68 -1.54
CA VAL A 269 -33.04 9.40 -1.25
C VAL A 269 -33.08 9.83 0.21
N THR A 270 -32.11 9.38 0.99
CA THR A 270 -32.07 9.64 2.44
C THR A 270 -30.71 10.17 2.87
N ARG A 271 -30.64 10.73 4.09
CA ARG A 271 -29.38 11.14 4.71
C ARG A 271 -28.89 10.05 5.64
N TRP A 272 -27.67 9.57 5.46
CA TRP A 272 -27.11 8.45 6.23
C TRP A 272 -25.66 8.73 6.69
N SER A 273 -25.09 7.82 7.46
CA SER A 273 -23.70 7.82 7.92
C SER A 273 -23.14 6.40 7.79
N TYR A 274 -21.87 6.24 7.45
CA TYR A 274 -21.22 4.94 7.59
C TYR A 274 -21.12 4.59 9.08
N LYS A 275 -21.21 3.29 9.41
CA LYS A 275 -21.09 2.82 10.81
C LYS A 275 -19.76 3.23 11.46
N VAL A 276 -18.69 3.37 10.67
CA VAL A 276 -17.34 3.75 11.12
C VAL A 276 -17.16 5.27 11.30
N ASP A 277 -17.98 6.08 10.64
CA ASP A 277 -17.82 7.54 10.55
C ASP A 277 -18.32 8.30 11.81
N GLY A 278 -18.86 7.56 12.79
CA GLY A 278 -19.59 8.14 13.91
C GLY A 278 -20.79 8.99 13.47
N ASN A 279 -21.38 9.76 14.38
CA ASN A 279 -22.65 10.46 14.13
C ASN A 279 -22.49 11.84 13.43
N LYS A 280 -21.25 12.29 13.17
CA LYS A 280 -20.97 13.66 12.69
C LYS A 280 -20.86 13.77 11.17
N ILE A 281 -20.42 12.72 10.50
CA ILE A 281 -20.26 12.74 9.04
C ILE A 281 -21.56 12.25 8.43
N ARG A 282 -22.17 13.09 7.58
CA ARG A 282 -23.45 12.80 6.93
C ARG A 282 -23.26 12.77 5.42
N HIS A 283 -23.85 11.76 4.81
CA HIS A 283 -23.92 11.55 3.37
C HIS A 283 -25.38 11.64 2.92
N ILE A 284 -25.61 11.87 1.64
CA ILE A 284 -26.95 11.88 1.03
C ILE A 284 -26.92 11.03 -0.25
N GLY A 285 -27.94 10.20 -0.42
CA GLY A 285 -28.07 9.34 -1.59
C GLY A 285 -29.03 8.18 -1.37
N PRO A 286 -29.33 7.40 -2.41
CA PRO A 286 -30.04 6.13 -2.27
C PRO A 286 -29.14 5.08 -1.60
N THR A 287 -29.77 3.98 -1.16
CA THR A 287 -29.01 2.76 -0.85
C THR A 287 -28.68 2.01 -2.14
N ALA A 288 -27.67 1.14 -2.12
CA ALA A 288 -27.30 0.34 -3.28
C ALA A 288 -28.41 -0.63 -3.70
N GLN A 289 -29.12 -1.20 -2.73
CA GLN A 289 -30.23 -2.12 -2.96
C GLN A 289 -31.38 -1.44 -3.67
N ASP A 290 -31.78 -0.25 -3.22
CA ASP A 290 -32.87 0.50 -3.85
C ASP A 290 -32.48 0.96 -5.26
N PHE A 291 -31.24 1.41 -5.45
CA PHE A 291 -30.73 1.83 -6.76
C PHE A 291 -30.68 0.65 -7.74
N TYR A 292 -30.15 -0.50 -7.30
CA TYR A 292 -30.08 -1.71 -8.10
C TYR A 292 -31.48 -2.24 -8.44
N ALA A 293 -32.42 -2.22 -7.49
CA ALA A 293 -33.80 -2.61 -7.74
C ALA A 293 -34.51 -1.70 -8.77
N ALA A 294 -34.18 -0.40 -8.79
CA ALA A 294 -34.77 0.55 -9.72
C ALA A 294 -34.15 0.47 -11.14
N PHE A 295 -32.83 0.35 -11.25
CA PHE A 295 -32.11 0.49 -12.52
C PHE A 295 -31.41 -0.78 -13.02
N GLY A 296 -31.12 -1.75 -12.16
CA GLY A 296 -30.39 -2.96 -12.51
C GLY A 296 -28.94 -2.73 -12.97
N LEU A 297 -28.35 -1.59 -12.60
CA LEU A 297 -26.99 -1.20 -12.99
C LEU A 297 -25.98 -1.54 -11.91
N GLY A 298 -24.75 -1.88 -12.32
CA GLY A 298 -23.66 -2.24 -11.43
C GLY A 298 -23.40 -3.75 -11.34
N HIS A 299 -22.41 -4.13 -10.52
CA HIS A 299 -22.00 -5.52 -10.38
C HIS A 299 -22.82 -6.30 -9.33
N ASP A 300 -23.32 -5.61 -8.30
CA ASP A 300 -24.09 -6.18 -7.19
C ASP A 300 -25.08 -5.15 -6.61
N ASP A 301 -25.88 -5.59 -5.64
CA ASP A 301 -26.85 -4.76 -4.90
C ASP A 301 -26.27 -4.11 -3.63
N ARG A 302 -24.94 -4.15 -3.44
CA ARG A 302 -24.24 -3.66 -2.24
C ARG A 302 -23.35 -2.46 -2.51
N SER A 303 -23.11 -2.14 -3.77
CA SER A 303 -22.28 -1.03 -4.21
C SER A 303 -22.97 -0.25 -5.33
N ILE A 304 -22.69 1.05 -5.41
CA ILE A 304 -23.13 1.89 -6.52
C ILE A 304 -21.87 2.39 -7.23
N GLY A 305 -21.74 2.07 -8.51
CA GLY A 305 -20.69 2.66 -9.35
C GLY A 305 -20.95 4.15 -9.54
N THR A 306 -19.94 5.00 -9.33
CA THR A 306 -20.09 6.45 -9.54
C THR A 306 -20.48 6.76 -10.98
N VAL A 307 -19.97 6.00 -11.96
CA VAL A 307 -20.35 6.12 -13.37
C VAL A 307 -21.84 5.85 -13.61
N ASP A 308 -22.45 4.93 -12.88
CA ASP A 308 -23.87 4.57 -13.03
C ASP A 308 -24.76 5.63 -12.39
N ALA A 309 -24.40 6.08 -11.17
CA ALA A 309 -25.11 7.16 -10.50
C ALA A 309 -25.06 8.47 -11.30
N ASP A 310 -23.88 8.85 -11.81
CA ASP A 310 -23.69 10.04 -12.64
C ASP A 310 -24.46 9.91 -13.97
N GLY A 311 -24.44 8.73 -14.59
CA GLY A 311 -25.18 8.44 -15.82
C GLY A 311 -26.70 8.59 -15.65
N VAL A 312 -27.26 8.04 -14.58
CA VAL A 312 -28.69 8.19 -14.23
C VAL A 312 -29.02 9.65 -13.93
N ALA A 313 -28.16 10.38 -13.21
CA ALA A 313 -28.36 11.80 -12.94
C ALA A 313 -28.41 12.64 -14.23
N LEU A 314 -27.47 12.43 -15.15
CA LEU A 314 -27.45 13.09 -16.46
C LEU A 314 -28.69 12.75 -17.30
N ALA A 315 -29.10 11.48 -17.31
CA ALA A 315 -30.32 11.05 -17.98
C ALA A 315 -31.57 11.73 -17.40
N GLY A 316 -31.67 11.80 -16.08
CA GLY A 316 -32.76 12.48 -15.38
C GLY A 316 -32.80 13.99 -15.68
N ILE A 317 -31.65 14.67 -15.70
CA ILE A 317 -31.56 16.09 -16.06
C ILE A 317 -32.04 16.31 -17.51
N LYS A 318 -31.60 15.47 -18.45
CA LYS A 318 -32.02 15.55 -19.85
C LYS A 318 -33.52 15.34 -19.99
N ALA A 319 -34.07 14.33 -19.31
CA ALA A 319 -35.50 14.06 -19.31
C ALA A 319 -36.32 15.22 -18.70
N LEU A 320 -35.82 15.83 -17.62
CA LEU A 320 -36.47 16.98 -16.99
C LEU A 320 -36.47 18.21 -17.90
N GLU A 321 -35.36 18.47 -18.61
CA GLU A 321 -35.25 19.57 -19.58
C GLU A 321 -36.27 19.40 -20.72
N GLU A 322 -36.35 18.19 -21.29
CA GLU A 322 -37.32 17.89 -22.35
C GLU A 322 -38.76 18.10 -21.87
N ARG A 323 -39.10 17.59 -20.69
CA ARG A 323 -40.44 17.76 -20.11
C ARG A 323 -40.76 19.23 -19.86
N THR A 324 -39.79 20.00 -19.36
CA THR A 324 -39.94 21.44 -19.09
C THR A 324 -40.17 22.22 -20.40
N ARG A 325 -39.41 21.89 -21.44
CA ARG A 325 -39.56 22.49 -22.78
C ARG A 325 -40.94 22.20 -23.37
N ASN A 326 -41.40 20.95 -23.28
CA ASN A 326 -42.72 20.55 -23.78
C ASN A 326 -43.85 21.27 -23.04
N MET A 327 -43.77 21.37 -21.71
CA MET A 327 -44.74 22.14 -20.92
C MET A 327 -44.74 23.63 -21.29
N ALA A 328 -43.57 24.22 -21.55
CA ALA A 328 -43.48 25.62 -21.95
C ALA A 328 -44.13 25.87 -23.33
N ALA A 329 -43.95 24.95 -24.28
CA ALA A 329 -44.59 25.02 -25.59
C ALA A 329 -46.11 24.88 -25.49
N GLU A 330 -46.61 23.94 -24.70
CA GLU A 330 -48.06 23.77 -24.47
C GLU A 330 -48.67 25.02 -23.81
N LEU A 331 -47.99 25.59 -22.81
CA LEU A 331 -48.42 26.81 -22.16
C LEU A 331 -48.42 28.02 -23.12
N ALA A 332 -47.49 28.08 -24.07
CA ALA A 332 -47.48 29.11 -25.11
C ALA A 332 -48.69 28.94 -26.07
N ASN A 333 -48.98 27.72 -26.50
CA ASN A 333 -50.13 27.42 -27.34
C ASN A 333 -51.45 27.75 -26.64
N LEU A 334 -51.63 27.32 -25.38
CA LEU A 334 -52.82 27.62 -24.59
C LEU A 334 -53.01 29.13 -24.35
N LYS A 335 -51.92 29.90 -24.23
CA LYS A 335 -51.99 31.36 -24.15
C LYS A 335 -52.43 31.99 -25.48
N ALA A 336 -51.92 31.48 -26.60
CA ALA A 336 -52.32 31.94 -27.93
C ALA A 336 -53.81 31.65 -28.19
N ASP A 337 -54.27 30.45 -27.86
CA ASP A 337 -55.67 30.04 -28.01
C ASP A 337 -56.60 30.87 -27.12
N ASN A 338 -56.23 31.10 -25.86
CA ASN A 338 -57.00 31.98 -24.96
C ASN A 338 -57.06 33.42 -25.49
N ALA A 339 -55.95 33.96 -26.02
CA ALA A 339 -55.95 35.29 -26.61
C ALA A 339 -56.89 35.37 -27.83
N ALA A 340 -56.91 34.33 -28.67
CA ALA A 340 -57.81 34.23 -29.81
C ALA A 340 -59.29 34.13 -29.38
N LEU A 341 -59.61 33.32 -28.37
CA LEU A 341 -60.97 33.22 -27.82
C LEU A 341 -61.45 34.53 -27.21
N HIS A 342 -60.60 35.21 -26.44
CA HIS A 342 -60.93 36.53 -25.90
C HIS A 342 -61.17 37.56 -27.01
N GLN A 343 -60.43 37.47 -28.13
CA GLN A 343 -60.70 38.30 -29.29
C GLN A 343 -62.07 37.98 -29.90
N GLN A 344 -62.39 36.71 -30.13
CA GLN A 344 -63.69 36.28 -30.65
C GLN A 344 -64.86 36.73 -29.75
N LEU A 345 -64.72 36.67 -28.42
CA LEU A 345 -65.75 37.14 -27.49
C LEU A 345 -65.93 38.67 -27.54
N ARG A 346 -64.84 39.43 -27.75
CA ARG A 346 -64.92 40.89 -27.94
C ARG A 346 -65.58 41.26 -29.25
N ASP A 347 -65.25 40.55 -30.33
CA ASP A 347 -65.85 40.75 -31.65
C ASP A 347 -67.35 40.37 -31.64
N ASN A 348 -67.78 39.49 -30.72
CA ASN A 348 -69.17 39.10 -30.49
C ASN A 348 -69.91 39.91 -29.39
N GLY A 349 -69.41 41.10 -29.02
CA GLY A 349 -70.02 42.00 -28.02
C GLY A 349 -71.41 42.57 -28.38
N PRO A 350 -72.07 43.35 -27.48
CA PRO A 350 -73.53 43.42 -27.27
C PRO A 350 -74.42 43.96 -28.41
N GLY A 351 -73.87 44.23 -29.59
CA GLY A 351 -74.61 44.70 -30.77
C GLY A 351 -75.02 43.58 -31.74
N SER A 352 -74.54 42.35 -31.57
CA SER A 352 -74.76 41.25 -32.53
C SER A 352 -76.01 40.42 -32.18
N TRP A 353 -77.19 41.03 -32.25
CA TRP A 353 -78.48 40.33 -32.11
C TRP A 353 -78.81 39.42 -33.32
N MET A 354 -77.97 39.41 -34.37
CA MET A 354 -78.19 38.64 -35.60
C MET A 354 -77.60 37.21 -35.60
N ASN A 355 -76.83 36.80 -34.58
CA ASN A 355 -76.18 35.48 -34.56
C ASN A 355 -76.94 34.37 -33.81
N VAL A 356 -78.10 34.66 -33.21
CA VAL A 356 -78.91 33.63 -32.52
C VAL A 356 -79.50 32.60 -33.49
N ALA A 357 -79.62 32.93 -34.78
CA ALA A 357 -80.06 31.99 -35.81
C ALA A 357 -79.02 30.90 -36.15
N GLY A 358 -77.73 31.14 -35.88
CA GLY A 358 -76.65 30.18 -36.21
C GLY A 358 -76.41 29.12 -35.13
N ILE A 359 -76.75 29.40 -33.87
CA ILE A 359 -76.51 28.50 -32.74
C ILE A 359 -77.43 27.26 -32.80
N GLY A 360 -78.61 27.39 -33.41
CA GLY A 360 -79.53 26.28 -33.63
C GLY A 360 -79.00 25.20 -34.59
N MET A 361 -78.14 25.55 -35.55
CA MET A 361 -77.58 24.58 -36.51
C MET A 361 -76.34 23.84 -35.99
N LEU A 362 -75.57 24.43 -35.09
CA LEU A 362 -74.37 23.77 -34.54
C LEU A 362 -74.72 22.66 -33.53
N ALA A 363 -75.84 22.79 -32.81
CA ALA A 363 -76.33 21.76 -31.89
C ALA A 363 -76.72 20.46 -32.62
N PHE A 364 -77.22 20.55 -33.86
CA PHE A 364 -77.52 19.37 -34.68
C PHE A 364 -76.26 18.66 -35.21
N ALA A 365 -75.19 19.39 -35.49
CA ALA A 365 -73.93 18.80 -35.97
C ALA A 365 -73.16 18.05 -34.85
N ILE A 366 -73.19 18.55 -33.62
CA ILE A 366 -72.57 17.88 -32.46
C ILE A 366 -73.38 16.63 -32.07
N GLY A 367 -74.72 16.68 -32.16
CA GLY A 367 -75.59 15.51 -31.93
C GLY A 367 -75.35 14.37 -32.93
N ALA A 368 -75.15 14.68 -34.21
CA ALA A 368 -74.87 13.68 -35.24
C ALA A 368 -73.45 13.08 -35.15
N GLY A 369 -72.46 13.86 -34.67
CA GLY A 369 -71.09 13.38 -34.44
C GLY A 369 -70.97 12.39 -33.28
N LEU A 370 -71.72 12.61 -32.20
CA LEU A 370 -71.71 11.73 -31.02
C LEU A 370 -72.38 10.36 -31.28
N LEU A 371 -73.43 10.31 -32.12
CA LEU A 371 -74.08 9.06 -32.56
C LEU A 371 -73.17 8.19 -33.45
N ARG A 372 -72.23 8.79 -34.18
CA ARG A 372 -71.25 8.07 -35.03
C ARG A 372 -70.07 7.48 -34.23
N ILE A 373 -69.77 8.02 -33.05
CA ILE A 373 -68.71 7.52 -32.15
C ILE A 373 -69.23 6.39 -31.26
N ALA A 374 -70.50 6.44 -30.84
CA ALA A 374 -71.12 5.36 -30.07
C ALA A 374 -71.26 4.04 -30.87
N SER A 375 -71.54 4.11 -32.18
CA SER A 375 -71.68 2.93 -33.04
C SER A 375 -70.36 2.24 -33.42
N ARG A 376 -69.21 2.92 -33.29
CA ARG A 376 -67.87 2.32 -33.52
C ARG A 376 -67.30 1.58 -32.31
N ARG A 377 -67.79 1.84 -31.09
CA ARG A 377 -67.32 1.16 -29.87
C ARG A 377 -67.95 -0.22 -29.64
N GLN A 378 -69.11 -0.52 -30.22
CA GLN A 378 -69.74 -1.84 -30.07
C GLN A 378 -69.18 -2.93 -30.99
N VAL A 379 -68.38 -2.60 -32.02
CA VAL A 379 -67.80 -3.59 -32.94
C VAL A 379 -66.41 -4.10 -32.50
N ALA A 380 -65.76 -3.43 -31.53
CA ALA A 380 -64.40 -3.76 -31.10
C ALA A 380 -64.30 -4.58 -29.79
N GLN A 381 -65.42 -5.07 -29.24
CA GLN A 381 -65.44 -5.96 -28.05
C GLN A 381 -65.98 -7.37 -28.36
N GLY A 382 -65.97 -7.78 -29.62
CA GLY A 382 -66.36 -9.12 -30.04
C GLY A 382 -65.43 -9.66 -31.14
N ALA A 383 -64.17 -9.92 -30.80
CA ALA A 383 -63.25 -10.80 -31.51
C ALA A 383 -62.08 -11.17 -30.59
#